data_AF-A0A7S0NGG0-F1
#
_entry.id   AF-A0A7S0NGG0-F1
#
_cell.length_a   1.000
_cell.length_b   1.000
_cell.length_c   1.000
_cell.angle_alpha   90.00
_cell.angle_beta   90.00
_cell.angle_gamma   90.00
#
_symmetry.space_group_name_H-M   'P 1'
#
loop_
_entity.id
_entity.type
_entity.pdbx_description
1 polymer ?
#
loop_
_entity_poly.entity_id
_entity_poly.type
_entity_poly.pdbx_seq_one_letter_code
_entity_poly.pdbx_strand_id
1 'polypeptide(L)'
;ETSVSRRDVVQVRDGGYEWQGASALFDTGNESLTVVDAAFARRHGLYAEGGGSGVFAQAERWVTLRGVVPGATVTVPVVTAELRVRGHTFRQQVAVSELGPRTEVLVGIDIIERLWAAGLRIERG
;
A
#
# COMPACT_ATOMS: atom_id res chain seq x y z
N GLU A 1 -1.71 -17.81 13.21
CA GLU A 1 -1.27 -18.24 11.87
C GLU A 1 0.01 -17.48 11.55
N THR A 2 1.09 -18.18 11.21
CA THR A 2 2.46 -17.62 11.07
C THR A 2 2.86 -17.44 9.60
N SER A 3 1.90 -17.43 8.70
CA SER A 3 2.12 -17.18 7.27
C SER A 3 1.02 -16.31 6.67
N VAL A 4 1.35 -15.69 5.53
CA VAL A 4 0.43 -15.04 4.62
C VAL A 4 0.62 -15.64 3.23
N SER A 5 -0.46 -15.80 2.48
CA SER A 5 -0.37 -16.15 1.07
C SER A 5 0.16 -14.98 0.25
N ARG A 6 0.78 -15.25 -0.90
CA ARG A 6 1.25 -14.21 -1.84
C ARG A 6 0.16 -13.21 -2.20
N ARG A 7 -1.09 -13.66 -2.26
CA ARG A 7 -2.28 -12.81 -2.27
C ARG A 7 -3.07 -13.07 -1.00
N ASP A 8 -3.33 -12.03 -0.23
CA ASP A 8 -4.07 -12.11 1.02
C ASP A 8 -4.84 -10.80 1.24
N VAL A 9 -5.65 -10.73 2.29
CA VAL A 9 -6.31 -9.51 2.72
C VAL A 9 -5.45 -8.81 3.77
N VAL A 10 -5.18 -7.53 3.54
CA VAL A 10 -4.60 -6.62 4.53
C VAL A 10 -5.65 -5.60 4.95
N GLN A 11 -5.38 -4.85 6.01
CA GLN A 11 -6.22 -3.74 6.41
C GLN A 11 -5.46 -2.43 6.31
N VAL A 12 -6.12 -1.38 5.85
CA VAL A 12 -5.54 -0.05 5.66
C VAL A 12 -6.43 0.99 6.34
N ARG A 13 -5.81 2.00 6.94
CA ARG A 13 -6.49 3.22 7.39
C ARG A 13 -5.57 4.44 7.26
N ASP A 14 -6.19 5.61 7.13
CA ASP A 14 -5.57 6.86 7.53
C ASP A 14 -5.90 7.08 9.02
N GLY A 15 -4.97 7.63 9.80
CA GLY A 15 -4.91 7.61 11.27
C GLY A 15 -6.12 8.12 12.05
N GLY A 16 -7.21 8.54 11.39
CA GLY A 16 -8.49 8.93 11.97
C GLY A 16 -9.71 8.08 11.57
N TYR A 17 -9.56 7.03 10.76
CA TYR A 17 -10.68 6.25 10.19
C TYR A 17 -10.70 4.77 10.59
N GLU A 18 -11.84 4.12 10.32
CA GLU A 18 -12.06 2.68 10.45
C GLU A 18 -11.13 1.87 9.53
N TRP A 19 -10.71 0.69 10.01
CA TRP A 19 -9.89 -0.24 9.23
C TRP A 19 -10.65 -0.79 8.01
N GLN A 20 -10.08 -0.63 6.82
CA GLN A 20 -10.66 -1.10 5.57
C GLN A 20 -9.90 -2.33 5.05
N GLY A 21 -10.61 -3.41 4.75
CA GLY A 21 -10.01 -4.58 4.11
C GLY A 21 -9.60 -4.27 2.67
N ALA A 22 -8.41 -4.70 2.27
CA ALA A 22 -7.86 -4.49 0.94
C ALA A 22 -7.21 -5.78 0.42
N SER A 23 -7.49 -6.10 -0.84
CA SER A 23 -6.82 -7.18 -1.56
C SER A 23 -5.35 -6.83 -1.80
N ALA A 24 -4.44 -7.62 -1.23
CA ALA A 24 -3.01 -7.37 -1.31
C ALA A 24 -2.28 -8.37 -2.21
N LEU A 25 -1.22 -7.90 -2.86
CA LEU A 25 -0.18 -8.71 -3.46
C LEU A 25 1.14 -8.41 -2.74
N PHE A 26 1.76 -9.45 -2.17
CA PHE A 26 3.10 -9.35 -1.61
C PHE A 26 4.13 -9.54 -2.71
N ASP A 27 4.90 -8.50 -3.00
CA ASP A 27 5.84 -8.44 -4.11
C ASP A 27 7.23 -8.00 -3.65
N THR A 28 8.12 -8.98 -3.51
CA THR A 28 9.53 -8.74 -3.16
C THR A 28 10.30 -8.00 -4.26
N GLY A 29 9.78 -7.94 -5.49
CA GLY A 29 10.37 -7.18 -6.59
C GLY A 29 10.00 -5.69 -6.56
N ASN A 30 9.03 -5.28 -5.72
CA ASN A 30 8.76 -3.88 -5.48
C ASN A 30 9.72 -3.34 -4.41
N GLU A 31 10.89 -2.93 -4.86
CA GLU A 31 12.00 -2.42 -4.03
C GLU A 31 11.82 -0.95 -3.57
N SER A 32 10.70 -0.33 -3.93
CA SER A 32 10.44 1.09 -3.66
C SER A 32 9.64 1.31 -2.37
N LEU A 33 8.38 1.75 -2.50
CA LEU A 33 7.41 1.88 -1.42
C LEU A 33 6.29 0.90 -1.64
N THR A 34 5.67 0.43 -0.56
CA THR A 34 4.33 -0.15 -0.63
C THR A 34 3.37 0.82 -1.34
N VAL A 35 2.57 0.29 -2.27
CA VAL A 35 1.67 1.08 -3.12
C VAL A 35 0.22 0.78 -2.78
N VAL A 36 -0.60 1.82 -2.64
CA VAL A 36 -2.05 1.73 -2.49
C VAL A 36 -2.72 2.17 -3.80
N ASP A 37 -3.72 1.43 -4.24
CA ASP A 37 -4.49 1.76 -5.43
C ASP A 37 -5.19 3.11 -5.30
N ALA A 38 -5.13 3.93 -6.35
CA ALA A 38 -5.74 5.27 -6.35
C ALA A 38 -7.27 5.26 -6.17
N ALA A 39 -7.98 4.28 -6.74
CA ALA A 39 -9.42 4.17 -6.57
C ALA A 39 -9.78 3.69 -5.16
N PHE A 40 -9.01 2.76 -4.58
CA PHE A 40 -9.12 2.38 -3.17
C PHE A 40 -8.89 3.58 -2.26
N ALA A 41 -7.79 4.31 -2.46
CA ALA A 41 -7.41 5.46 -1.66
C ALA A 41 -8.51 6.53 -1.67
N ARG A 42 -9.07 6.86 -2.84
CA ARG A 42 -10.17 7.82 -2.97
C ARG A 42 -11.44 7.34 -2.27
N ARG A 43 -11.82 6.07 -2.47
CA ARG A 43 -13.03 5.47 -1.89
C ARG A 43 -13.01 5.46 -0.35
N HIS A 44 -11.82 5.33 0.23
CA HIS A 44 -11.65 5.20 1.68
C HIS A 44 -11.03 6.45 2.34
N GLY A 45 -11.02 7.59 1.66
CA GLY A 45 -10.59 8.86 2.26
C GLY A 45 -9.09 9.01 2.44
N LEU A 46 -8.27 8.10 1.92
CA LEU A 46 -6.81 8.12 2.12
C LEU A 46 -6.13 9.21 1.29
N TYR A 47 -6.57 9.41 0.04
CA TYR A 47 -6.00 10.41 -0.86
C TYR A 47 -6.92 10.66 -2.06
N ALA A 48 -6.99 11.91 -2.52
CA ALA A 48 -7.62 12.28 -3.79
C ALA A 48 -6.85 13.44 -4.45
N GLU A 49 -6.47 13.26 -5.72
CA GLU A 49 -5.78 14.32 -6.48
C GLU A 49 -6.74 15.48 -6.77
N GLY A 50 -6.28 16.72 -6.57
CA GLY A 50 -7.11 17.93 -6.75
C GLY A 50 -8.13 18.19 -5.63
N GLY A 51 -8.05 17.47 -4.50
CA GLY A 51 -8.92 17.65 -3.34
C GLY A 51 -8.74 19.02 -2.67
N GLY A 52 -9.42 20.04 -3.17
CA GLY A 52 -9.61 21.32 -2.49
C GLY A 52 -10.49 21.12 -1.24
N SER A 53 -9.92 21.47 -0.08
CA SER A 53 -10.63 21.61 1.21
C SER A 53 -11.57 20.46 1.60
N GLY A 54 -11.04 19.46 2.29
CA GLY A 54 -11.87 18.59 3.13
C GLY A 54 -11.41 17.15 3.16
N VAL A 55 -11.01 16.71 4.35
CA VAL A 55 -11.03 15.31 4.80
C VAL A 55 -9.94 14.38 4.23
N PHE A 56 -9.40 14.62 3.03
CA PHE A 56 -8.33 13.78 2.45
C PHE A 56 -6.94 14.19 2.93
N ALA A 57 -6.03 13.20 3.07
CA ALA A 57 -4.61 13.48 3.28
C ALA A 57 -4.04 14.25 2.07
N GLN A 58 -3.20 15.24 2.35
CA GLN A 58 -2.38 15.89 1.32
C GLN A 58 -1.15 15.04 1.02
N ALA A 59 -0.67 15.11 -0.22
CA ALA A 59 0.60 14.48 -0.59
C ALA A 59 1.73 15.07 0.27
N GLU A 60 2.39 14.23 1.06
CA GLU A 60 3.54 14.63 1.89
C GLU A 60 4.78 14.88 1.04
N ARG A 61 4.92 14.08 -0.03
CA ARG A 61 5.92 14.25 -1.08
C ARG A 61 5.44 13.56 -2.36
N TRP A 62 6.21 13.74 -3.42
CA TRP A 62 6.04 13.01 -4.68
C TRP A 62 7.27 12.15 -4.94
N VAL A 63 7.06 10.95 -5.48
CA VAL A 63 8.14 10.03 -5.85
C VAL A 63 7.95 9.56 -7.28
N THR A 64 9.04 9.22 -7.95
CA THR A 64 8.99 8.61 -9.28
C THR A 64 9.08 7.10 -9.16
N LEU A 65 7.99 6.40 -9.47
CA LEU A 65 7.99 4.94 -9.60
C LEU A 65 8.47 4.55 -11.00
N ARG A 66 9.22 3.45 -11.09
CA ARG A 66 9.65 2.81 -12.34
C ARG A 66 8.98 1.45 -12.44
N GLY A 67 8.36 1.15 -13.59
CA GLY A 67 7.98 -0.24 -13.89
C GLY A 67 6.50 -0.60 -13.84
N VAL A 68 5.56 0.34 -14.05
CA VAL A 68 4.19 -0.05 -14.44
C VAL A 68 4.22 -0.79 -15.78
N VAL A 69 5.15 -0.41 -16.67
CA VAL A 69 5.65 -1.14 -17.85
C VAL A 69 7.14 -0.83 -18.07
N PRO A 70 7.93 -1.68 -18.76
CA PRO A 70 9.33 -1.38 -19.05
C PRO A 70 9.50 -0.01 -19.73
N GLY A 71 10.28 0.88 -19.11
CA GLY A 71 10.52 2.24 -19.59
C GLY A 71 9.54 3.31 -19.11
N ALA A 72 8.41 2.94 -18.50
CA ALA A 72 7.49 3.92 -17.93
C ALA A 72 7.96 4.37 -16.53
N THR A 73 8.02 5.70 -16.37
CA THR A 73 8.11 6.36 -15.08
C THR A 73 6.82 7.10 -14.81
N VAL A 74 6.37 7.06 -13.57
CA VAL A 74 5.20 7.82 -13.13
C VAL A 74 5.54 8.54 -11.83
N THR A 75 5.22 9.83 -11.77
CA THR A 75 5.35 10.61 -10.55
C THR A 75 4.05 10.51 -9.78
N VAL A 76 4.13 10.01 -8.55
CA VAL A 76 2.97 9.67 -7.73
C VAL A 76 3.08 10.31 -6.35
N PRO A 77 1.94 10.64 -5.73
CA PRO A 77 1.92 11.20 -4.40
C PRO A 77 2.21 10.12 -3.36
N VAL A 78 2.81 10.54 -2.25
CA VAL A 78 3.08 9.73 -1.08
C VAL A 78 2.29 10.27 0.10
N VAL A 79 1.65 9.38 0.83
CA VAL A 79 0.87 9.68 2.05
C VAL A 79 1.27 8.72 3.16
N THR A 80 1.12 9.13 4.41
CA THR A 80 1.20 8.20 5.55
C THR A 80 -0.11 7.41 5.66
N ALA A 81 0.01 6.09 5.75
CA ALA A 81 -1.09 5.20 6.09
C ALA A 81 -0.66 4.22 7.18
N GLU A 82 -1.64 3.60 7.83
CA GLU A 82 -1.40 2.44 8.67
C GLU A 82 -1.89 1.18 7.97
N LEU A 83 -1.01 0.19 7.88
CA LEU A 83 -1.30 -1.13 7.33
C LEU A 83 -1.30 -2.15 8.46
N ARG A 84 -2.28 -3.04 8.46
CA ARG A 84 -2.34 -4.18 9.37
C ARG A 84 -2.33 -5.48 8.59
N VAL A 85 -1.34 -6.32 8.90
CA VAL A 85 -1.14 -7.65 8.30
C VAL A 85 -1.08 -8.67 9.43
N ARG A 86 -2.06 -9.57 9.50
CA ARG A 86 -2.12 -10.65 10.51
C ARG A 86 -1.84 -10.16 11.95
N GLY A 87 -2.39 -8.99 12.31
CA GLY A 87 -2.23 -8.38 13.64
C GLY A 87 -1.01 -7.46 13.81
N HIS A 88 -0.05 -7.48 12.88
CA HIS A 88 1.07 -6.55 12.88
C HIS A 88 0.68 -5.23 12.23
N THR A 89 0.90 -4.11 12.92
CA THR A 89 0.54 -2.78 12.44
C THR A 89 1.79 -1.99 12.05
N PHE A 90 1.73 -1.36 10.89
CA PHE A 90 2.81 -0.62 10.27
C PHE A 90 2.31 0.76 9.88
N ARG A 91 2.74 1.79 10.60
CA ARG A 91 2.61 3.18 10.13
C ARG A 91 3.73 3.44 9.13
N GLN A 92 3.39 3.72 7.88
CA GLN A 92 4.35 3.78 6.78
C GLN A 92 3.92 4.81 5.73
N GLN A 93 4.91 5.41 5.08
CA GLN A 93 4.69 6.20 3.87
C GLN A 93 4.44 5.26 2.69
N VAL A 94 3.29 5.42 2.04
CA VAL A 94 2.87 4.62 0.88
C VAL A 94 2.72 5.52 -0.34
N ALA A 95 3.06 4.99 -1.52
CA ALA A 95 2.75 5.64 -2.78
C ALA A 95 1.29 5.37 -3.17
N VAL A 96 0.63 6.33 -3.80
CA VAL A 96 -0.73 6.16 -4.35
C VAL A 96 -0.66 6.14 -5.86
N SER A 97 -0.97 5.01 -6.49
CA SER A 97 -0.87 4.81 -7.94
C SER A 97 -1.96 3.87 -8.41
N GLU A 98 -2.30 3.91 -9.70
CA GLU A 98 -3.16 2.88 -10.29
C GLU A 98 -2.51 1.50 -10.20
N LEU A 99 -3.25 0.52 -9.71
CA LEU A 99 -2.85 -0.89 -9.67
C LEU A 99 -3.78 -1.74 -10.55
N GLY A 100 -3.39 -2.99 -10.80
CA GLY A 100 -4.21 -3.93 -11.57
C GLY A 100 -5.55 -4.25 -10.87
N PRO A 101 -6.59 -4.70 -11.61
CA PRO A 101 -7.97 -4.78 -11.13
C PRO A 101 -8.24 -5.77 -9.98
N ARG A 102 -7.23 -6.51 -9.53
CA ARG A 102 -7.30 -7.51 -8.44
C ARG A 102 -6.37 -7.18 -7.27
N THR A 103 -5.76 -6.00 -7.27
CA THR A 103 -4.77 -5.62 -6.27
C THR A 103 -5.07 -4.19 -5.84
N GLU A 104 -5.48 -4.02 -4.59
CA GLU A 104 -5.69 -2.72 -3.96
C GLU A 104 -4.45 -2.27 -3.17
N VAL A 105 -3.60 -3.21 -2.75
CA VAL A 105 -2.31 -2.92 -2.10
C VAL A 105 -1.22 -3.79 -2.69
N LEU A 106 -0.14 -3.17 -3.19
CA LEU A 106 1.10 -3.85 -3.53
C LEU A 106 2.06 -3.71 -2.36
N VAL A 107 2.17 -4.74 -1.52
CA VAL A 107 3.06 -4.75 -0.36
C VAL A 107 4.49 -4.98 -0.84
N GLY A 108 5.33 -3.96 -0.67
CA GLY A 108 6.72 -3.97 -1.10
C GLY A 108 7.66 -4.58 -0.08
N ILE A 109 8.94 -4.60 -0.44
CA ILE A 109 10.01 -5.17 0.41
C ILE A 109 10.11 -4.44 1.77
N ASP A 110 9.75 -3.16 1.80
CA ASP A 110 9.72 -2.27 2.98
C ASP A 110 8.87 -2.81 4.14
N ILE A 111 7.76 -3.47 3.84
CA ILE A 111 6.90 -4.13 4.83
C ILE A 111 7.25 -5.62 4.96
N ILE A 112 7.60 -6.28 3.85
CA ILE A 112 7.89 -7.71 3.82
C ILE A 112 9.07 -8.07 4.74
N GLU A 113 10.16 -7.30 4.73
CA GLU A 113 11.32 -7.54 5.60
C GLU A 113 10.93 -7.45 7.09
N ARG A 114 10.03 -6.53 7.43
CA ARG A 114 9.53 -6.35 8.80
C ARG A 114 8.62 -7.51 9.22
N LEU A 115 7.84 -8.05 8.30
CA LEU A 115 7.04 -9.27 8.53
C LEU A 115 7.94 -10.48 8.77
N TRP A 116 9.01 -10.64 7.98
CA TRP A 116 10.01 -11.69 8.18
C TRP A 116 10.72 -11.55 9.52
N ALA A 117 11.11 -10.33 9.90
CA ALA A 117 11.69 -10.05 11.22
C ALA A 117 10.73 -10.38 12.37
N ALA A 118 9.42 -10.27 12.14
CA ALA A 118 8.37 -10.68 13.07
C ALA A 118 8.04 -12.19 13.03
N GLY A 119 8.72 -12.97 12.19
CA GLY A 119 8.57 -14.43 12.09
C GLY A 119 7.47 -14.89 11.14
N LEU A 120 6.84 -14.00 10.36
CA LEU A 120 5.85 -14.39 9.35
C LEU A 120 6.52 -14.86 8.07
N ARG A 121 5.94 -15.87 7.42
CA ARG A 121 6.37 -16.35 6.10
C ARG A 121 5.40 -15.92 5.01
N ILE A 122 5.90 -15.70 3.80
CA ILE A 122 5.07 -15.43 2.62
C ILE A 122 5.08 -16.68 1.75
N GLU A 123 3.91 -17.28 1.59
CA GLU A 123 3.75 -18.51 0.83
C GLU A 123 3.48 -18.18 -0.64
N ARG A 124 4.20 -18.84 -1.55
CA ARG A 124 3.85 -18.88 -2.97
C ARG A 124 2.63 -19.79 -3.09
N GLY A 125 1.44 -19.22 -2.88
CA GLY A 125 0.17 -19.92 -3.12
C GLY A 125 0.10 -20.53 -4.51
#